data_AF-B2TKC5-F1
#
_entry.id   AF-B2TKC5-F1
#
_cell.length_a   1.000
_cell.length_b   1.000
_cell.length_c   1.000
_cell.angle_alpha   90.00
_cell.angle_beta   90.00
_cell.angle_gamma   90.00
#
_symmetry.space_group_name_H-M   'P 1'
#
loop_
_entity.id
_entity.type
_entity.pdbx_description
1 polymer ?
#
loop_
_entity_poly.entity_id
_entity_poly.type
_entity_poly.pdbx_seq_one_letter_code
_entity_poly.pdbx_strand_id
1 'polypeptide(L)' 'MSNDKILAREKAKEMMIAGDSFDTIMEKTNLRLKDLKKIRRKEIDTHF' A
#
# COMPACT_ATOMS: atom_id res chain seq x y z
N MET A 1 10.35 9.70 12.46
CA MET A 1 9.47 9.20 11.37
C MET A 1 8.04 9.39 11.83
N SER A 2 7.20 10.14 11.11
CA SER A 2 5.80 10.38 11.51
C SER A 2 5.00 9.08 11.45
N ASN A 3 4.33 8.69 12.54
CA ASN A 3 3.58 7.42 12.66
C ASN A 3 2.52 7.23 11.56
N ASP A 4 1.93 8.32 11.07
CA ASP A 4 0.83 8.27 10.10
C ASP A 4 1.24 7.63 8.76
N LYS A 5 2.50 7.79 8.35
CA LYS A 5 3.01 7.20 7.11
C LYS A 5 3.21 5.68 7.21
N ILE A 6 3.50 5.19 8.41
CA ILE A 6 3.64 3.75 8.66
C ILE A 6 2.25 3.12 8.60
N LEU A 7 1.29 3.72 9.31
CA LEU A 7 -0.11 3.29 9.35
C LEU A 7 -0.77 3.25 7.96
N ALA A 8 -0.58 4.29 7.14
CA ALA A 8 -1.09 4.31 5.77
C ALA A 8 -0.49 3.20 4.90
N ARG A 9 0.78 2.86 5.13
CA ARG A 9 1.52 1.86 4.36
C ARG A 9 1.14 0.44 4.74
N GLU A 10 0.98 0.16 6.04
CA GLU A 10 0.47 -1.13 6.53
C GLU A 10 -0.96 -1.38 6.04
N LYS A 11 -1.84 -0.39 6.16
CA LYS A 11 -3.21 -0.48 5.65
C LYS A 11 -3.25 -0.74 4.14
N ALA A 12 -2.42 -0.04 3.37
CA ALA A 12 -2.31 -0.28 1.93
C ALA A 12 -1.85 -1.71 1.61
N LYS A 13 -0.91 -2.25 2.38
CA LYS A 13 -0.40 -3.61 2.21
C LYS A 13 -1.50 -4.65 2.46
N GLU A 14 -2.24 -4.51 3.56
CA GLU A 14 -3.37 -5.40 3.88
C GLU A 14 -4.43 -5.39 2.78
N MET A 15 -4.83 -4.21 2.31
CA MET A 15 -5.80 -4.06 1.23
C MET A 15 -5.31 -4.68 -0.11
N MET A 16 -4.01 -4.53 -0.43
CA MET A 16 -3.43 -5.18 -1.61
C MET A 16 -3.45 -6.71 -1.52
N ILE A 17 -3.19 -7.28 -0.33
CA ILE A 17 -3.25 -8.73 -0.10
C ILE A 17 -4.69 -9.23 -0.17
N ALA A 18 -5.64 -8.43 0.32
CA ALA A 18 -7.08 -8.72 0.22
C ALA A 18 -7.62 -8.68 -1.22
N GLY A 19 -6.84 -8.15 -2.18
CA GLY A 19 -7.22 -8.02 -3.58
C GLY A 19 -7.95 -6.74 -3.93
N ASP A 20 -7.93 -5.72 -3.06
CA ASP A 20 -8.54 -4.42 -3.33
C ASP A 20 -7.84 -3.69 -4.49
N SER A 21 -8.62 -2.90 -5.23
CA SER A 21 -8.11 -2.08 -6.32
C SER A 21 -7.23 -0.93 -5.82
N PHE A 22 -6.26 -0.50 -6.63
CA PHE A 22 -5.39 0.63 -6.26
C PHE A 22 -6.17 1.93 -6.04
N ASP A 23 -7.26 2.18 -6.77
CA ASP A 23 -8.07 3.39 -6.62
C ASP A 23 -8.72 3.45 -5.22
N THR A 24 -9.30 2.33 -4.77
CA THR A 24 -9.85 2.19 -3.41
C THR A 24 -8.79 2.42 -2.35
N ILE A 25 -7.59 1.88 -2.55
CA ILE A 25 -6.49 2.02 -1.60
C ILE A 25 -6.00 3.47 -1.56
N MET A 26 -5.92 4.15 -2.71
CA MET A 26 -5.54 5.58 -2.77
C MET A 26 -6.53 6.44 -1.98
N GLU A 27 -7.83 6.22 -2.15
CA GLU A 27 -8.87 6.95 -1.42
C GLU A 27 -8.76 6.73 0.10
N LYS A 28 -8.49 5.49 0.55
CA LYS A 28 -8.44 5.14 1.98
C LYS A 28 -7.13 5.47 2.68
N THR A 29 -6.02 5.58 1.95
CA THR A 29 -4.67 5.74 2.52
C THR A 29 -4.03 7.07 2.15
N ASN A 30 -4.62 7.84 1.23
CA ASN A 30 -4.03 9.05 0.64
C ASN A 30 -2.63 8.83 0.04
N LEU A 31 -2.26 7.58 -0.24
CA LEU A 31 -1.03 7.25 -0.93
C LEU A 31 -1.20 7.46 -2.44
N ARG A 32 -0.11 7.80 -3.11
CA ARG A 32 -0.11 7.91 -4.57
C ARG A 32 0.08 6.54 -5.20
N LEU A 33 -0.42 6.36 -6.42
CA LEU A 33 -0.25 5.12 -7.19
C LEU A 33 1.21 4.64 -7.28
N LYS A 34 2.17 5.57 -7.40
CA LYS A 34 3.61 5.24 -7.42
C LYS A 34 4.08 4.58 -6.11
N ASP A 35 3.55 5.01 -4.98
CA ASP A 35 3.91 4.49 -3.65
C ASP A 35 3.26 3.12 -3.46
N LEU A 36 2.00 2.97 -3.88
CA LEU A 36 1.30 1.69 -3.91
C LEU A 36 2.05 0.63 -4.74
N LYS A 37 2.45 0.95 -5.98
CA LYS A 37 3.26 0.04 -6.81
C LYS A 37 4.61 -0.32 -6.18
N LYS A 38 5.23 0.63 -5.46
CA LYS A 38 6.49 0.40 -4.74
C LYS A 38 6.29 -0.55 -3.56
N ILE A 39 5.20 -0.41 -2.81
CA ILE A 39 4.82 -1.32 -1.72
C ILE A 39 4.60 -2.71 -2.29
N ARG A 40 3.76 -2.85 -3.33
CA ARG A 40 3.52 -4.15 -3.96
C ARG A 40 4.82 -4.82 -4.39
N ARG A 41 5.69 -4.10 -5.13
CA ARG A 41 6.96 -4.66 -5.60
C ARG A 41 7.92 -5.02 -4.46
N LYS A 42 8.00 -4.22 -3.39
CA LYS A 42 9.02 -4.35 -2.33
C LYS A 42 8.58 -5.18 -1.12
N GLU A 43 7.28 -5.37 -0.92
CA GLU A 43 6.75 -5.95 0.32
C GLU A 43 5.79 -7.11 0.07
N ILE A 44 5.27 -7.24 -1.16
CA ILE A 44 4.34 -8.31 -1.55
C ILE A 44 5.04 -9.22 -2.58
N ASP A 45 5.51 -8.67 -3.70
CA ASP A 45 6.16 -9.41 -4.80
C ASP A 45 7.64 -9.76 -4.50
N THR A 46 8.18 -9.41 -3.33
CA THR A 46 9.59 -9.67 -2.97
C THR A 46 9.95 -11.13 -2.72
N HIS A 47 9.00 -12.04 -2.85
CA HIS A 47 9.21 -13.47 -2.71
C HIS A 47 8.63 -14.20 -3.92
N PHE A 48 9.30 -14.06 -5.05
CA PHE A 48 9.40 -15.09 -6.08
C PHE A 48 10.81 -15.10 -6.66
#